data_AF-A0A519FTY6-F1
#
_entry.id   AF-A0A519FTY6-F1
#
_cell.length_a   1.000
_cell.length_b   1.000
_cell.length_c   1.000
_cell.angle_alpha   90.00
_cell.angle_beta   90.00
_cell.angle_gamma   90.00
#
_symmetry.space_group_name_H-M   'P 1'
#
loop_
_entity.id
_entity.type
_entity.pdbx_description
1 polymer ?
#
loop_
_entity_poly.entity_id
_entity_poly.type
_entity_poly.pdbx_seq_one_letter_code
_entity_poly.pdbx_strand_id
1 'polypeptide(L)'
;MTPSSPTRSPRLSAGAPNALTAGQLPTWLPWALLLVSMGLASAVFTILNFGGEARDFNVAGTIFFGFVVFAVALVILSTIVESSRRAKDRLATVLVSFAFTLALIPLISLLYTVVIDGITRFDPTFFSWSMRNVVGEGGGAVHAIWGTLLITLTAAVISVPIGLLTSIYLVEYGRGRLARAITFFVDVMTGIPSIVAGLFIVALFSLIIGPGRYMGIMGALSLTVLMIPVVVRSSEEMLRLVPNELREASYALGVPKWLTIAKVVLPTAIAGITTGI
;
A
#
# COMPACT_ATOMS: atom_id res chain seq x y z
N MET A 1 22.91 7.20 85.77
CA MET A 1 23.69 6.78 84.58
C MET A 1 23.36 5.33 84.28
N THR A 2 22.52 5.09 83.28
CA THR A 2 22.59 3.90 82.41
C THR A 2 21.73 4.21 81.17
N PRO A 3 22.25 4.05 79.94
CA PRO A 3 21.63 4.60 78.73
C PRO A 3 20.58 3.66 78.14
N SER A 4 19.60 4.25 77.46
CA SER A 4 18.61 3.62 76.60
C SER A 4 19.25 2.75 75.51
N SER A 5 18.79 1.51 75.41
CA SER A 5 19.10 0.54 74.35
C SER A 5 18.60 1.03 72.97
N PRO A 6 19.40 0.92 71.89
CA PRO A 6 18.94 1.26 70.55
C PRO A 6 18.15 0.10 69.93
N THR A 7 17.00 0.44 69.34
CA THR A 7 16.19 -0.41 68.47
C THR A 7 17.00 -0.86 67.24
N ARG A 8 17.24 -2.16 67.08
CA ARG A 8 17.78 -2.73 65.84
C ARG A 8 16.70 -2.65 64.75
N SER A 9 16.94 -1.84 63.72
CA SER A 9 16.22 -1.96 62.45
C SER A 9 16.58 -3.28 61.76
N PRO A 10 15.63 -3.96 61.09
CA PRO A 10 15.94 -5.15 60.31
C PRO A 10 16.80 -4.73 59.12
N ARG A 11 17.99 -5.32 58.99
CA ARG A 11 18.79 -5.19 57.76
C ARG A 11 17.99 -5.81 56.63
N LEU A 12 17.52 -4.99 55.69
CA LEU A 12 17.03 -5.47 54.39
C LEU A 12 18.19 -6.24 53.74
N SER A 13 18.06 -7.57 53.69
CA SER A 13 19.00 -8.42 52.98
C SER A 13 18.96 -8.05 51.50
N ALA A 14 20.00 -7.36 51.03
CA ALA A 14 20.28 -7.22 49.61
C ALA A 14 20.59 -8.61 49.03
N GLY A 15 19.88 -9.00 47.97
CA GLY A 15 20.29 -10.14 47.13
C GLY A 15 19.40 -11.39 47.15
N ALA A 16 18.09 -11.28 47.33
CA ALA A 16 17.20 -12.32 46.79
C ALA A 16 16.96 -12.02 45.30
N PRO A 17 17.44 -12.84 44.35
CA PRO A 17 17.10 -12.65 42.94
C PRO A 17 15.58 -12.75 42.79
N ASN A 18 14.97 -11.69 42.25
CA ASN A 18 13.53 -11.62 42.02
C ASN A 18 13.07 -12.84 41.22
N ALA A 19 12.34 -13.75 41.87
CA ALA A 19 11.79 -14.97 41.27
C ALA A 19 10.81 -14.68 40.10
N LEU A 20 10.36 -13.43 39.94
CA LEU A 20 9.52 -12.95 38.85
C LEU A 20 10.28 -12.69 37.54
N THR A 21 11.61 -12.62 37.57
CA THR A 21 12.48 -12.33 36.40
C THR A 21 13.28 -13.56 35.96
N ALA A 22 13.23 -14.67 36.71
CA ALA A 22 13.86 -15.93 36.30
C ALA A 22 13.16 -16.49 35.04
N GLY A 23 13.93 -16.79 34.00
CA GLY A 23 13.40 -17.38 32.75
C GLY A 23 12.91 -16.36 31.70
N GLN A 24 13.52 -15.18 31.62
CA GLN A 24 13.23 -14.20 30.56
C GLN A 24 14.51 -13.90 29.78
N LEU A 25 14.45 -13.93 28.44
CA LEU A 25 15.61 -13.57 27.63
C LEU A 25 15.84 -12.06 27.70
N PRO A 26 17.11 -11.61 27.83
CA PRO A 26 17.43 -10.18 27.85
C PRO A 26 16.93 -9.46 26.59
N THR A 27 16.54 -8.20 26.74
CA THR A 27 16.00 -7.36 25.65
C THR A 27 17.03 -7.05 24.55
N TRP A 28 18.32 -7.17 24.84
CA TRP A 28 19.42 -6.99 23.88
C TRP A 28 19.73 -8.24 23.05
N LEU A 29 19.26 -9.41 23.49
CA LEU A 29 19.58 -10.69 22.86
C LEU A 29 19.05 -10.84 21.42
N PRO A 30 17.84 -10.36 21.06
CA PRO A 30 17.38 -10.38 19.68
C PRO A 30 18.30 -9.60 18.74
N TRP A 31 18.78 -8.44 19.17
CA TRP A 31 19.68 -7.61 18.37
C TRP A 31 21.06 -8.26 18.20
N ALA A 32 21.59 -8.86 19.27
CA ALA A 32 22.85 -9.61 19.21
C ALA A 32 22.74 -10.84 18.30
N LEU A 33 21.65 -11.61 18.39
CA LEU A 33 21.41 -12.77 17.54
C LEU A 33 21.28 -12.39 16.06
N LEU A 34 20.60 -11.28 15.75
CA LEU A 34 20.47 -10.77 14.39
C LEU A 34 21.83 -10.39 13.80
N LEU A 35 22.67 -9.68 14.56
CA LEU A 35 24.00 -9.29 14.11
C LEU A 35 24.91 -10.51 13.90
N VAL A 36 24.86 -11.49 14.80
CA VAL A 36 25.64 -12.72 14.70
C VAL A 36 25.19 -13.56 13.50
N SER A 37 23.89 -13.69 13.26
CA SER A 37 23.37 -14.47 12.13
C SER A 37 23.61 -13.80 10.79
N MET A 38 23.49 -12.47 10.70
CA MET A 38 23.87 -11.67 9.53
C MET A 38 25.36 -11.81 9.24
N GLY A 39 26.19 -11.71 10.29
CA GLY A 39 27.64 -11.89 10.21
C GLY A 39 28.02 -13.29 9.71
N LEU A 40 27.43 -14.35 10.28
CA LEU A 40 27.65 -15.73 9.84
C LEU A 40 27.20 -15.96 8.39
N ALA A 41 26.03 -15.46 7.99
CA ALA A 41 25.56 -15.57 6.62
C ALA A 41 26.50 -14.84 5.66
N SER A 42 26.96 -13.63 6.01
CA SER A 42 27.91 -12.88 5.18
C SER A 42 29.23 -13.63 5.02
N ALA A 43 29.77 -14.21 6.10
CA ALA A 43 30.98 -15.01 6.07
C ALA A 43 30.82 -16.24 5.16
N VAL A 44 29.70 -16.97 5.28
CA VAL A 44 29.41 -18.13 4.42
C VAL A 44 29.33 -17.73 2.94
N PHE A 45 28.61 -16.66 2.60
CA PHE A 45 28.50 -16.20 1.21
C PHE A 45 29.82 -15.63 0.66
N THR A 46 30.66 -15.00 1.49
CA THR A 46 32.02 -14.60 1.05
C THR A 46 32.89 -15.83 0.77
N ILE A 47 32.90 -16.82 1.66
CA ILE A 47 33.72 -18.05 1.51
C ILE A 47 33.28 -18.86 0.28
N LEU A 48 31.98 -18.97 0.02
CA LEU A 48 31.45 -19.65 -1.17
C LEU A 48 31.85 -18.93 -2.47
N ASN A 49 31.93 -17.60 -2.45
CA ASN A 49 32.40 -16.81 -3.60
C ASN A 49 33.92 -16.84 -3.79
N PHE A 50 34.70 -17.20 -2.77
CA PHE A 50 36.15 -17.38 -2.89
C PHE A 50 36.54 -18.69 -3.63
N GLY A 51 35.61 -19.63 -3.83
CA GLY A 51 35.87 -20.97 -4.37
C GLY A 51 35.41 -21.26 -5.80
N GLY A 52 34.81 -20.30 -6.52
CA GLY A 52 34.31 -20.49 -7.89
C GLY A 52 34.17 -19.16 -8.64
N GLU A 53 34.16 -19.23 -9.98
CA GLU A 53 34.14 -18.06 -10.88
C GLU A 53 33.26 -16.92 -10.35
N ALA A 54 33.88 -15.75 -10.21
CA ALA A 54 33.29 -14.53 -9.67
C ALA A 54 31.94 -14.21 -10.34
N ARG A 55 30.87 -14.67 -9.70
CA ARG A 55 29.53 -14.13 -9.88
C ARG A 55 29.21 -13.32 -8.63
N ASP A 56 28.68 -12.13 -8.87
CA ASP A 56 28.54 -11.04 -7.91
C ASP A 56 28.09 -11.48 -6.52
N PHE A 57 28.63 -10.83 -5.48
CA PHE A 57 28.25 -11.06 -4.10
C PHE A 57 26.73 -10.97 -3.94
N ASN A 58 26.08 -12.10 -3.67
CA ASN A 58 24.62 -12.17 -3.58
C ASN A 58 24.14 -11.61 -2.22
N VAL A 59 24.00 -10.29 -2.18
CA VAL A 59 23.50 -9.54 -1.02
C VAL A 59 22.11 -10.05 -0.60
N ALA A 60 21.23 -10.37 -1.57
CA ALA A 60 19.89 -10.85 -1.30
C ALA A 60 19.89 -12.21 -0.60
N GLY A 61 20.75 -13.14 -1.04
CA GLY A 61 20.96 -14.43 -0.39
C GLY A 61 21.50 -14.28 1.03
N THR A 62 22.48 -13.40 1.23
CA THR A 62 23.06 -13.12 2.54
C THR A 62 22.00 -12.62 3.54
N ILE A 63 21.15 -11.69 3.11
CA ILE A 63 20.08 -11.14 3.94
C ILE A 63 19.04 -12.21 4.28
N PHE A 64 18.59 -12.97 3.26
CA PHE A 64 17.59 -14.02 3.44
C PHE A 64 18.04 -15.11 4.43
N PHE A 65 19.20 -15.73 4.17
CA PHE A 65 19.69 -16.82 5.01
C PHE A 65 20.12 -16.35 6.40
N GLY A 66 20.69 -15.15 6.53
CA GLY A 66 21.01 -14.57 7.85
C GLY A 66 19.75 -14.31 8.68
N PHE A 67 18.64 -13.92 8.04
CA PHE A 67 17.35 -13.79 8.72
C PHE A 67 16.74 -15.15 9.08
N VAL A 68 16.84 -16.16 8.21
CA VAL A 68 16.37 -17.53 8.52
C VAL A 68 17.11 -18.08 9.74
N VAL A 69 18.43 -17.91 9.81
CA VAL A 69 19.23 -18.36 10.97
C VAL A 69 18.86 -17.60 12.24
N PHE A 70 18.66 -16.28 12.15
CA PHE A 70 18.14 -15.47 13.26
C PHE A 70 16.79 -15.99 13.77
N ALA A 71 15.85 -16.21 12.85
CA ALA A 71 14.50 -16.65 13.12
C ALA A 71 14.49 -18.00 13.85
N VAL A 72 15.26 -18.97 13.35
CA VAL A 72 15.39 -20.31 13.95
C VAL A 72 16.03 -20.22 15.34
N ALA A 73 17.13 -19.47 15.47
CA ALA A 73 17.83 -19.33 16.75
C ALA A 73 16.96 -18.68 17.83
N LEU A 74 16.20 -17.63 17.47
CA LEU A 74 15.36 -16.91 18.41
C LEU A 74 14.13 -17.71 18.85
N VAL A 75 13.53 -18.49 17.94
CA VAL A 75 12.41 -19.38 18.27
C VAL A 75 12.86 -20.51 19.20
N ILE A 76 13.99 -21.16 18.89
CA ILE A 76 14.54 -22.24 19.73
C ILE A 76 14.89 -21.72 21.13
N LEU A 77 15.57 -20.58 21.21
CA LEU A 77 15.99 -20.04 22.49
C LEU A 77 14.81 -19.55 23.34
N SER A 78 13.77 -19.00 22.70
CA SER A 78 12.55 -18.55 23.37
C SER A 78 11.69 -19.72 23.86
N THR A 79 11.60 -20.83 23.13
CA THR A 79 10.85 -22.01 23.57
C THR A 79 11.52 -22.77 24.71
N ILE A 80 12.86 -22.69 24.82
CA ILE A 80 13.63 -23.33 25.89
C ILE A 80 13.62 -22.49 27.18
N VAL A 81 13.70 -21.17 27.08
CA VAL A 81 13.92 -20.29 28.24
C VAL A 81 12.64 -19.64 28.76
N GLU A 82 11.67 -19.34 27.90
CA GLU A 82 10.50 -18.52 28.25
C GLU A 82 9.21 -19.33 28.40
N SER A 83 8.23 -18.75 29.10
CA SER A 83 6.90 -19.35 29.23
C SER A 83 6.15 -19.40 27.89
N SER A 84 5.26 -20.39 27.72
CA SER A 84 4.52 -20.64 26.46
C SER A 84 3.83 -19.40 25.86
N ARG A 85 3.35 -18.46 26.69
CA ARG A 85 2.73 -17.21 26.22
C ARG A 85 3.75 -16.28 25.53
N ARG A 86 4.94 -16.14 26.11
CA ARG A 86 6.01 -15.28 25.58
C ARG A 86 6.71 -15.93 24.38
N ALA A 87 6.86 -17.25 24.39
CA ALA A 87 7.37 -17.99 23.25
C ALA A 87 6.48 -17.83 22.01
N LYS A 88 5.15 -17.85 22.18
CA LYS A 88 4.19 -17.58 21.08
C LYS A 88 4.29 -16.14 20.56
N ASP A 89 4.45 -15.16 21.44
CA ASP A 89 4.61 -13.74 21.08
C ASP A 89 5.91 -13.50 20.29
N ARG A 90 7.03 -14.07 20.73
CA ARG A 90 8.30 -14.01 20.00
C ARG A 90 8.25 -14.76 18.66
N LEU A 91 7.60 -15.93 18.61
CA LEU A 91 7.39 -16.66 17.37
C LEU A 91 6.58 -15.82 16.37
N ALA A 92 5.48 -15.19 16.81
CA ALA A 92 4.69 -14.30 15.95
C ALA A 92 5.53 -13.13 15.43
N THR A 93 6.34 -12.52 16.29
CA THR A 93 7.26 -11.42 15.92
C THR A 93 8.27 -11.88 14.87
N VAL A 94 8.87 -13.07 15.03
CA VAL A 94 9.82 -13.65 14.08
C VAL A 94 9.15 -13.96 12.74
N LEU A 95 7.95 -14.55 12.74
CA LEU A 95 7.22 -14.86 11.51
C LEU A 95 6.86 -13.59 10.73
N VAL A 96 6.34 -12.57 11.43
CA VAL A 96 5.97 -11.29 10.81
C VAL A 96 7.21 -10.59 10.24
N SER A 97 8.29 -10.51 11.02
CA SER A 97 9.52 -9.86 10.57
C SER A 97 10.22 -10.62 9.44
N PHE A 98 10.14 -11.96 9.41
CA PHE A 98 10.62 -12.76 8.28
C PHE A 98 9.77 -12.54 7.03
N ALA A 99 8.45 -12.60 7.15
CA ALA A 99 7.54 -12.35 6.03
C ALA A 99 7.74 -10.94 5.45
N PHE A 100 7.94 -9.94 6.31
CA PHE A 100 8.26 -8.57 5.91
C PHE A 100 9.60 -8.48 5.17
N THR A 101 10.66 -9.12 5.70
CA THR A 101 11.98 -9.14 5.04
C THR A 101 11.91 -9.83 3.68
N LEU A 102 11.20 -10.95 3.60
CA LEU A 102 11.00 -11.70 2.35
C LEU A 102 10.25 -10.86 1.31
N ALA A 103 9.24 -10.08 1.72
CA ALA A 103 8.54 -9.14 0.84
C ALA A 103 9.42 -7.94 0.41
N LEU A 104 10.34 -7.48 1.26
CA LEU A 104 11.24 -6.38 0.93
C LEU A 104 12.30 -6.75 -0.10
N ILE A 105 12.80 -7.99 -0.12
CA ILE A 105 13.85 -8.42 -1.06
C ILE A 105 13.47 -8.13 -2.52
N PRO A 106 12.32 -8.60 -3.06
CA PRO A 106 11.95 -8.30 -4.44
C PRO A 106 11.63 -6.83 -4.66
N LEU A 107 11.07 -6.12 -3.67
CA LEU A 107 10.80 -4.68 -3.78
C LEU A 107 12.10 -3.86 -3.92
N ILE A 108 13.08 -4.12 -3.05
CA ILE A 108 14.39 -3.46 -3.09
C ILE A 108 15.13 -3.84 -4.37
N SER A 109 15.09 -5.12 -4.77
CA SER A 109 15.67 -5.59 -6.03
C SER A 109 15.07 -4.85 -7.23
N LEU A 110 13.74 -4.77 -7.31
CA LEU A 110 13.04 -4.05 -8.37
C LEU A 110 13.42 -2.57 -8.40
N LEU A 111 13.45 -1.90 -7.24
CA LEU A 111 13.85 -0.49 -7.17
C LEU A 111 15.30 -0.28 -7.60
N TYR A 112 16.21 -1.15 -7.13
CA TYR A 112 17.62 -1.11 -7.49
C TYR A 112 17.82 -1.25 -9.01
N THR A 113 17.21 -2.28 -9.61
CA THR A 113 17.26 -2.53 -11.07
C THR A 113 16.65 -1.37 -11.85
N VAL A 114 15.47 -0.89 -11.46
CA VAL A 114 14.80 0.24 -12.14
C VAL A 114 15.64 1.50 -12.10
N VAL A 115 16.32 1.79 -10.98
CA VAL A 115 17.17 2.98 -10.85
C VAL A 115 18.45 2.86 -11.66
N ILE A 116 19.19 1.75 -11.54
CA ILE A 116 20.50 1.59 -12.20
C ILE A 116 20.34 1.44 -13.70
N ASP A 117 19.40 0.62 -14.15
CA ASP A 117 19.17 0.45 -15.59
C ASP A 117 18.47 1.70 -16.16
N GLY A 118 17.56 2.32 -15.38
CA GLY A 118 16.81 3.49 -15.81
C GLY A 118 17.63 4.77 -15.93
N ILE A 119 18.60 5.02 -15.04
CA ILE A 119 19.38 6.28 -15.07
C ILE A 119 20.22 6.41 -16.34
N THR A 120 20.64 5.29 -16.93
CA THR A 120 21.41 5.28 -18.19
C THR A 120 20.57 5.71 -19.39
N ARG A 121 19.23 5.64 -19.28
CA ARG A 121 18.27 5.99 -20.34
C ARG A 121 17.65 7.38 -20.16
N PHE A 122 18.09 8.15 -19.15
CA PHE A 122 17.60 9.50 -18.90
C PHE A 122 18.23 10.55 -19.85
N ASP A 123 18.03 10.38 -21.15
CA ASP A 123 18.52 11.28 -22.18
C ASP A 123 17.36 11.89 -23.01
N PRO A 124 17.60 12.99 -23.75
CA PRO A 124 16.54 13.65 -24.52
C PRO A 124 15.85 12.75 -25.56
N THR A 125 16.53 11.69 -26.07
CA THR A 125 15.92 10.78 -27.04
C THR A 125 14.85 9.91 -26.39
N PHE A 126 15.02 9.53 -25.12
CA PHE A 126 14.02 8.77 -24.38
C PHE A 126 12.67 9.51 -24.30
N PHE A 127 12.69 10.83 -24.11
CA PHE A 127 11.46 11.63 -24.01
C PHE A 127 10.85 12.01 -25.36
N SER A 128 11.65 12.06 -26.43
CA SER A 128 11.20 12.56 -27.74
C SER A 128 10.94 11.47 -28.77
N TRP A 129 11.56 10.30 -28.64
CA TRP A 129 11.50 9.27 -29.68
C TRP A 129 10.31 8.31 -29.49
N SER A 130 9.79 7.85 -30.62
CA SER A 130 8.71 6.87 -30.69
C SER A 130 9.26 5.44 -30.62
N MET A 131 8.46 4.53 -30.08
CA MET A 131 8.68 3.07 -30.13
C MET A 131 8.03 2.41 -31.36
N ARG A 132 7.44 3.19 -32.27
CA ARG A 132 6.78 2.67 -33.47
C ARG A 132 7.82 2.02 -34.38
N ASN A 133 7.59 0.74 -34.72
CA ASN A 133 8.45 -0.08 -35.58
C ASN A 133 9.87 -0.30 -35.05
N VAL A 134 10.12 -0.06 -33.76
CA VAL A 134 11.40 -0.40 -33.12
C VAL A 134 11.32 -1.85 -32.66
N VAL A 135 12.23 -2.68 -33.16
CA VAL A 135 12.42 -4.08 -32.73
C VAL A 135 13.87 -4.24 -32.31
N GLY A 136 14.13 -4.24 -31.00
CA GLY A 136 15.48 -4.26 -30.42
C GLY A 136 15.80 -2.99 -29.63
N GLU A 137 17.09 -2.66 -29.52
CA GLU A 137 17.57 -1.51 -28.75
C GLU A 137 17.20 -0.17 -29.41
N GLY A 138 16.78 0.80 -28.60
CA GLY A 138 16.40 2.15 -29.05
C GLY A 138 14.94 2.51 -28.71
N GLY A 139 14.42 3.54 -29.37
CA GLY A 139 13.06 4.07 -29.13
C GLY A 139 12.91 4.82 -27.81
N GLY A 140 11.78 5.50 -27.60
CA GLY A 140 11.55 6.32 -26.40
C GLY A 140 10.20 6.07 -25.73
N ALA A 141 10.02 6.66 -24.55
CA ALA A 141 8.82 6.54 -23.73
C ALA A 141 7.67 7.45 -24.18
N VAL A 142 7.77 8.13 -25.32
CA VAL A 142 6.76 9.11 -25.77
C VAL A 142 5.36 8.49 -25.87
N HIS A 143 5.25 7.22 -26.28
CA HIS A 143 3.96 6.51 -26.36
C HIS A 143 3.41 6.11 -24.99
N ALA A 144 4.28 5.80 -24.02
CA ALA A 144 3.86 5.55 -22.65
C ALA A 144 3.37 6.84 -21.99
N ILE A 145 4.11 7.96 -22.16
CA ILE A 145 3.75 9.26 -21.60
C ILE A 145 2.42 9.75 -22.18
N TRP A 146 2.33 9.87 -23.51
CA TRP A 146 1.08 10.30 -24.16
C TRP A 146 -0.05 9.30 -24.00
N GLY A 147 0.26 7.99 -24.03
CA GLY A 147 -0.72 6.93 -23.81
C GLY A 147 -1.38 7.06 -22.45
N THR A 148 -0.59 7.19 -21.38
CA THR A 148 -1.12 7.40 -20.02
C THR A 148 -1.95 8.67 -19.93
N LEU A 149 -1.46 9.80 -20.47
CA LEU A 149 -2.21 11.05 -20.43
C LEU A 149 -3.56 10.95 -21.16
N LEU A 150 -3.58 10.40 -22.38
CA LEU A 150 -4.80 10.28 -23.19
C LEU A 150 -5.79 9.28 -22.58
N ILE A 151 -5.30 8.14 -22.08
CA ILE A 151 -6.14 7.11 -21.45
C ILE A 151 -6.77 7.65 -20.17
N THR A 152 -5.96 8.24 -19.28
CA THR A 152 -6.44 8.79 -18.02
C THR A 152 -7.36 9.98 -18.25
N LEU A 153 -7.04 10.88 -19.19
CA LEU A 153 -7.91 12.01 -19.51
C LEU A 153 -9.26 11.54 -20.07
N THR A 154 -9.25 10.58 -20.98
CA THR A 154 -10.50 10.04 -21.56
C THR A 154 -11.34 9.35 -20.47
N ALA A 155 -10.69 8.56 -19.60
CA ALA A 155 -11.37 7.94 -18.48
C ALA A 155 -11.94 8.97 -17.51
N ALA A 156 -11.21 10.05 -17.21
CA ALA A 156 -11.66 11.14 -16.35
C ALA A 156 -12.84 11.90 -16.96
N VAL A 157 -12.78 12.26 -18.24
CA VAL A 157 -13.86 12.95 -18.95
C VAL A 157 -15.16 12.16 -18.92
N ILE A 158 -15.09 10.82 -18.92
CA ILE A 158 -16.26 9.96 -18.82
C ILE A 158 -16.69 9.75 -17.36
N SER A 159 -15.74 9.39 -16.50
CA SER A 159 -16.03 8.93 -15.14
C SER A 159 -16.36 10.06 -14.18
N VAL A 160 -15.72 11.23 -14.33
CA VAL A 160 -15.93 12.36 -13.43
C VAL A 160 -17.36 12.89 -13.50
N PRO A 161 -17.94 13.20 -14.68
CA PRO A 161 -19.33 13.63 -14.76
C PRO A 161 -20.31 12.56 -14.26
N ILE A 162 -20.11 11.29 -14.64
CA ILE A 162 -20.99 10.19 -14.21
C ILE A 162 -20.94 10.02 -12.69
N GLY A 163 -19.73 9.98 -12.13
CA GLY A 163 -19.50 9.79 -10.70
C GLY A 163 -20.05 10.96 -9.87
N LEU A 164 -19.79 12.20 -10.31
CA LEU A 164 -20.26 13.40 -9.63
C LEU A 164 -21.79 13.54 -9.68
N LEU A 165 -22.42 13.27 -10.83
CA LEU A 165 -23.88 13.32 -10.93
C LEU A 165 -24.53 12.22 -10.08
N THR A 166 -23.91 11.04 -10.01
CA THR A 166 -24.36 9.93 -9.18
C THR A 166 -24.23 10.27 -7.70
N SER A 167 -23.11 10.87 -7.26
CA SER A 167 -22.93 11.27 -5.86
C SER A 167 -23.87 12.40 -5.45
N ILE A 168 -24.09 13.40 -6.32
CA ILE A 168 -25.12 14.44 -6.11
C ILE A 168 -26.49 13.80 -5.94
N TYR A 169 -26.84 12.85 -6.81
CA TYR A 169 -28.10 12.12 -6.68
C TYR A 169 -28.17 11.40 -5.33
N LEU A 170 -27.15 10.63 -4.94
CA LEU A 170 -27.13 9.85 -3.70
C LEU A 170 -27.23 10.73 -2.44
N VAL A 171 -26.52 11.85 -2.39
CA VAL A 171 -26.50 12.73 -1.20
C VAL A 171 -27.74 13.61 -1.13
N GLU A 172 -28.14 14.24 -2.23
CA GLU A 172 -29.17 15.26 -2.20
C GLU A 172 -30.57 14.67 -2.46
N TYR A 173 -30.70 13.66 -3.31
CA TYR A 173 -32.00 13.12 -3.75
C TYR A 173 -32.26 11.68 -3.31
N GLY A 174 -31.20 10.92 -3.00
CA GLY A 174 -31.20 9.47 -2.89
C GLY A 174 -32.05 8.95 -1.73
N ARG A 175 -33.31 8.61 -2.01
CA ARG A 175 -34.19 7.91 -1.08
C ARG A 175 -34.76 6.64 -1.73
N GLY A 176 -34.96 5.58 -0.95
CA GLY A 176 -35.68 4.38 -1.38
C GLY A 176 -34.85 3.30 -2.08
N ARG A 177 -35.44 2.62 -3.07
CA ARG A 177 -34.86 1.43 -3.72
C ARG A 177 -33.74 1.77 -4.70
N LEU A 178 -33.85 2.88 -5.43
CA LEU A 178 -32.86 3.28 -6.43
C LEU A 178 -31.51 3.66 -5.80
N ALA A 179 -31.52 4.44 -4.71
CA ALA A 179 -30.30 4.77 -3.98
C ALA A 179 -29.60 3.51 -3.46
N ARG A 180 -30.35 2.58 -2.85
CA ARG A 180 -29.80 1.28 -2.41
C ARG A 180 -29.22 0.45 -3.54
N ALA A 181 -29.87 0.43 -4.71
CA ALA A 181 -29.37 -0.30 -5.87
C ALA A 181 -28.06 0.31 -6.39
N ILE A 182 -27.99 1.64 -6.53
CA ILE A 182 -26.78 2.34 -6.97
C ILE A 182 -25.63 2.07 -6.00
N THR A 183 -25.85 2.26 -4.69
CA THR A 183 -24.82 1.99 -3.67
C THR A 183 -24.35 0.54 -3.74
N PHE A 184 -25.27 -0.43 -3.88
CA PHE A 184 -24.91 -1.84 -4.04
C PHE A 184 -24.04 -2.08 -5.28
N PHE A 185 -24.39 -1.51 -6.44
CA PHE A 185 -23.58 -1.66 -7.65
C PHE A 185 -22.20 -1.01 -7.51
N VAL A 186 -22.12 0.19 -6.92
CA VAL A 186 -20.85 0.87 -6.64
C VAL A 186 -19.98 0.01 -5.72
N ASP A 187 -20.55 -0.54 -4.65
CA ASP A 187 -19.83 -1.42 -3.71
C ASP A 187 -19.33 -2.69 -4.39
N VAL A 188 -20.18 -3.34 -5.20
CA VAL A 188 -19.77 -4.52 -5.99
C VAL A 188 -18.64 -4.16 -6.95
N MET A 189 -18.71 -3.03 -7.64
CA MET A 189 -17.67 -2.57 -8.56
C MET A 189 -16.32 -2.34 -7.85
N THR A 190 -16.33 -1.85 -6.60
CA THR A 190 -15.08 -1.73 -5.82
C THR A 190 -14.48 -3.08 -5.40
N GLY A 191 -15.31 -4.13 -5.32
CA GLY A 191 -14.85 -5.49 -4.99
C GLY A 191 -14.28 -6.26 -6.18
N ILE A 192 -14.52 -5.82 -7.41
CA ILE A 192 -14.02 -6.51 -8.62
C ILE A 192 -12.52 -6.24 -8.76
N PRO A 193 -11.68 -7.29 -8.95
CA PRO A 193 -10.26 -7.09 -9.22
C PRO A 193 -10.03 -6.27 -10.48
N SER A 194 -9.09 -5.33 -10.46
CA SER A 194 -8.80 -4.44 -11.59
C SER A 194 -8.44 -5.19 -12.88
N ILE A 195 -7.76 -6.33 -12.77
CA ILE A 195 -7.43 -7.19 -13.91
C ILE A 195 -8.67 -7.75 -14.63
N VAL A 196 -9.74 -8.02 -13.88
CA VAL A 196 -10.99 -8.57 -14.43
C VAL A 196 -11.68 -7.52 -15.30
N ALA A 197 -11.72 -6.26 -14.85
CA ALA A 197 -12.26 -5.16 -15.64
C ALA A 197 -11.47 -4.96 -16.96
N GLY A 198 -10.14 -5.02 -16.91
CA GLY A 198 -9.29 -4.93 -18.10
C GLY A 198 -9.53 -6.07 -19.09
N LEU A 199 -9.52 -7.31 -18.61
CA LEU A 199 -9.77 -8.49 -19.45
C LEU A 199 -11.19 -8.49 -20.03
N PHE A 200 -12.19 -8.02 -19.28
CA PHE A 200 -13.56 -7.88 -19.75
C PHE A 200 -13.65 -6.96 -20.96
N ILE A 201 -13.06 -5.77 -20.91
CA ILE A 201 -13.09 -4.83 -22.04
C ILE A 201 -12.33 -5.39 -23.24
N VAL A 202 -11.18 -6.04 -23.02
CA VAL A 202 -10.43 -6.70 -24.11
C VAL A 202 -11.28 -7.79 -24.77
N ALA A 203 -11.91 -8.66 -23.98
CA ALA A 203 -12.77 -9.72 -24.51
C ALA A 203 -13.97 -9.15 -25.27
N LEU A 204 -14.65 -8.15 -24.71
CA LEU A 204 -15.80 -7.49 -25.34
C LEU A 204 -15.43 -6.86 -26.68
N PHE A 205 -14.35 -6.08 -26.72
CA PHE A 205 -13.92 -5.42 -27.95
C PHE A 205 -13.38 -6.41 -28.99
N SER A 206 -12.77 -7.52 -28.56
CA SER A 206 -12.36 -8.60 -29.45
C SER A 206 -13.56 -9.24 -30.16
N LEU A 207 -14.75 -9.28 -29.52
CA LEU A 207 -15.98 -9.79 -30.15
C LEU A 207 -16.58 -8.79 -31.14
N ILE A 208 -16.46 -7.48 -30.87
CA ILE A 208 -17.07 -6.43 -31.70
C ILE A 208 -16.21 -6.08 -32.92
N ILE A 209 -14.90 -5.92 -32.73
CA ILE A 209 -13.97 -5.36 -33.74
C ILE A 209 -13.01 -6.43 -34.30
N GLY A 210 -13.04 -7.63 -33.72
CA GLY A 210 -12.18 -8.76 -34.08
C GLY A 210 -10.93 -8.88 -33.19
N PRO A 211 -10.35 -10.09 -33.11
CA PRO A 211 -9.19 -10.37 -32.26
C PRO A 211 -7.91 -9.67 -32.74
N GLY A 212 -7.00 -9.39 -31.80
CA GLY A 212 -5.66 -8.86 -32.08
C GLY A 212 -5.58 -7.34 -32.30
N ARG A 213 -6.69 -6.61 -32.13
CA ARG A 213 -6.72 -5.14 -32.22
C ARG A 213 -6.77 -4.54 -30.83
N TYR A 214 -5.69 -3.86 -30.44
CA TYR A 214 -5.59 -3.13 -29.17
C TYR A 214 -5.56 -1.63 -29.43
N MET A 215 -6.50 -0.91 -28.85
CA MET A 215 -6.65 0.54 -29.03
C MET A 215 -6.62 1.24 -27.66
N GLY A 216 -6.11 2.48 -27.61
CA GLY A 216 -6.09 3.27 -26.38
C GLY A 216 -7.47 3.43 -25.73
N ILE A 217 -8.54 3.48 -26.54
CA ILE A 217 -9.93 3.56 -26.04
C ILE A 217 -10.32 2.35 -25.18
N MET A 218 -9.78 1.15 -25.47
CA MET A 218 -10.03 -0.04 -24.66
C MET A 218 -9.41 0.11 -23.26
N GLY A 219 -8.20 0.69 -23.20
CA GLY A 219 -7.56 1.05 -21.93
C GLY A 219 -8.35 2.09 -21.16
N ALA A 220 -8.83 3.14 -21.85
CA ALA A 220 -9.65 4.19 -21.24
C ALA A 220 -10.96 3.64 -20.67
N LEU A 221 -11.68 2.80 -21.41
CA LEU A 221 -12.91 2.18 -20.94
C LEU A 221 -12.67 1.20 -19.79
N SER A 222 -11.55 0.46 -19.80
CA SER A 222 -11.16 -0.39 -18.67
C SER A 222 -10.94 0.43 -17.41
N LEU A 223 -10.25 1.57 -17.54
CA LEU A 223 -10.01 2.49 -16.43
C LEU A 223 -11.31 3.13 -15.95
N THR A 224 -12.23 3.50 -16.85
CA THR A 224 -13.55 4.06 -16.51
C THR A 224 -14.35 3.14 -15.57
N VAL A 225 -14.34 1.82 -15.81
CA VAL A 225 -15.03 0.85 -14.94
C VAL A 225 -14.55 0.93 -13.49
N LEU A 226 -13.26 1.17 -13.29
CA LEU A 226 -12.66 1.27 -11.96
C LEU A 226 -12.76 2.68 -11.37
N MET A 227 -12.72 3.71 -12.22
CA MET A 227 -12.70 5.10 -11.80
C MET A 227 -14.09 5.59 -11.36
N ILE A 228 -15.19 5.13 -11.98
CA ILE A 228 -16.56 5.49 -11.58
C ILE A 228 -16.80 5.29 -10.08
N PRO A 229 -16.64 4.09 -9.49
CA PRO A 229 -16.98 3.88 -8.08
C PRO A 229 -16.08 4.69 -7.13
N VAL A 230 -14.82 4.93 -7.50
CA VAL A 230 -13.89 5.78 -6.74
C VAL A 230 -14.40 7.22 -6.71
N VAL A 231 -14.73 7.79 -7.86
CA VAL A 231 -15.25 9.16 -7.97
C VAL A 231 -16.60 9.30 -7.25
N VAL A 232 -17.49 8.32 -7.37
CA VAL A 232 -18.79 8.35 -6.67
C VAL A 232 -18.57 8.44 -5.17
N ARG A 233 -17.74 7.57 -4.61
CA ARG A 233 -17.55 7.47 -3.16
C ARG A 233 -16.81 8.68 -2.60
N SER A 234 -15.72 9.11 -3.25
CA SER A 234 -14.99 10.31 -2.82
C SER A 234 -15.87 11.56 -2.89
N SER A 235 -16.65 11.72 -3.97
CA SER A 235 -17.56 12.86 -4.10
C SER A 235 -18.74 12.80 -3.13
N GLU A 236 -19.29 11.60 -2.85
CA GLU A 236 -20.37 11.41 -1.87
C GLU A 236 -19.93 11.80 -0.46
N GLU A 237 -18.74 11.36 -0.05
CA GLU A 237 -18.13 11.72 1.23
C GLU A 237 -17.94 13.24 1.33
N MET A 238 -17.43 13.87 0.27
CA MET A 238 -17.21 15.32 0.26
C MET A 238 -18.50 16.14 0.27
N LEU A 239 -19.53 15.73 -0.46
CA LEU A 239 -20.83 16.40 -0.46
C LEU A 239 -21.54 16.28 0.91
N ARG A 240 -21.34 15.18 1.62
CA ARG A 240 -21.87 14.99 2.99
C ARG A 240 -21.20 15.88 4.04
N LEU A 241 -19.97 16.33 3.80
CA LEU A 241 -19.27 17.24 4.71
C LEU A 241 -19.81 18.66 4.68
N VAL A 242 -20.60 19.04 3.66
CA VAL A 242 -21.23 20.35 3.61
C VAL A 242 -22.27 20.45 4.75
N PRO A 243 -22.23 21.50 5.60
CA PRO A 243 -23.19 21.65 6.69
C PRO A 243 -24.64 21.86 6.21
N ASN A 244 -25.62 21.35 6.96
CA ASN A 244 -27.04 21.46 6.60
C ASN A 244 -27.58 22.89 6.75
N GLU A 245 -26.99 23.69 7.62
CA GLU A 245 -27.34 25.08 7.87
C GLU A 245 -27.23 25.92 6.59
N LEU A 246 -26.21 25.64 5.75
CA LEU A 246 -26.06 26.30 4.45
C LEU A 246 -27.19 25.93 3.48
N ARG A 247 -27.67 24.69 3.54
CA ARG A 247 -28.78 24.21 2.72
C ARG A 247 -30.09 24.87 3.16
N GLU A 248 -30.37 24.84 4.45
CA GLU A 248 -31.58 25.41 5.05
C GLU A 248 -31.66 26.92 4.87
N ALA A 249 -30.55 27.65 5.03
CA ALA A 249 -30.48 29.08 4.76
C ALA A 249 -30.80 29.41 3.29
N SER A 250 -30.28 28.63 2.34
CA SER A 250 -30.60 28.79 0.91
C SER A 250 -32.09 28.54 0.63
N TYR A 251 -32.67 27.50 1.23
CA TYR A 251 -34.11 27.21 1.09
C TYR A 251 -35.00 28.29 1.71
N ALA A 252 -34.58 28.91 2.83
CA ALA A 252 -35.30 30.01 3.46
C ALA A 252 -35.34 31.27 2.58
N LEU A 253 -34.35 31.47 1.70
CA LEU A 253 -34.31 32.53 0.69
C LEU A 253 -35.18 32.21 -0.56
N GLY A 254 -35.93 31.11 -0.56
CA GLY A 254 -36.77 30.71 -1.69
C GLY A 254 -35.99 30.15 -2.89
N VAL A 255 -34.73 29.78 -2.71
CA VAL A 255 -33.88 29.25 -3.79
C VAL A 255 -34.26 27.80 -4.10
N PRO A 256 -34.51 27.43 -5.38
CA PRO A 256 -34.84 26.07 -5.73
C PRO A 256 -33.64 25.12 -5.52
N LYS A 257 -33.93 23.86 -5.20
CA LYS A 257 -32.93 22.86 -4.79
C LYS A 257 -31.75 22.67 -5.76
N TRP A 258 -32.02 22.62 -7.06
CA TRP A 258 -30.94 22.48 -8.05
C TRP A 258 -29.97 23.66 -8.01
N LEU A 259 -30.47 24.86 -7.70
CA LEU A 259 -29.67 26.08 -7.61
C LEU A 259 -28.89 26.13 -6.29
N THR A 260 -29.48 25.66 -5.18
CA THR A 260 -28.75 25.44 -3.91
C THR A 260 -27.58 24.47 -4.13
N ILE A 261 -27.80 23.36 -4.84
CA ILE A 261 -26.74 22.39 -5.12
C ILE A 261 -25.64 23.00 -5.98
N ALA A 262 -26.02 23.65 -7.09
CA ALA A 262 -25.08 24.21 -8.05
C ALA A 262 -24.28 25.41 -7.51
N LYS A 263 -24.90 26.28 -6.69
CA LYS A 263 -24.29 27.54 -6.25
C LYS A 263 -23.80 27.54 -4.80
N VAL A 264 -24.25 26.61 -3.96
CA VAL A 264 -23.85 26.56 -2.54
C VAL A 264 -23.11 25.26 -2.25
N VAL A 265 -23.74 24.10 -2.51
CA VAL A 265 -23.17 22.81 -2.10
C VAL A 265 -21.91 22.45 -2.91
N LEU A 266 -21.99 22.50 -4.24
CA LEU A 266 -20.84 22.13 -5.09
C LEU A 266 -19.62 23.04 -4.89
N PRO A 267 -19.76 24.38 -4.87
CA PRO A 267 -18.61 25.26 -4.58
C PRO A 267 -18.02 25.05 -3.19
N THR A 268 -18.83 24.69 -2.19
CA THR A 268 -18.34 24.40 -0.84
C THR A 268 -17.55 23.09 -0.78
N ALA A 269 -17.97 22.07 -1.54
CA ALA A 269 -17.31 20.76 -1.57
C ALA A 269 -16.16 20.65 -2.59
N ILE A 270 -15.98 21.63 -3.50
CA ILE A 270 -15.11 21.51 -4.67
C ILE A 270 -13.65 21.19 -4.31
N ALA A 271 -13.12 21.81 -3.25
CA ALA A 271 -11.74 21.59 -2.84
C ALA A 271 -11.49 20.11 -2.53
N GLY A 272 -12.41 19.46 -1.82
CA GLY A 272 -12.27 18.04 -1.51
C GLY A 272 -12.65 17.13 -2.66
N ILE A 273 -13.63 17.50 -3.50
CA ILE A 273 -13.96 16.74 -4.72
C ILE A 273 -12.75 16.70 -5.64
N THR A 274 -12.07 17.83 -5.85
CA THR A 274 -10.86 17.91 -6.68
C THR A 274 -9.68 17.16 -6.08
N THR A 275 -9.53 17.07 -4.76
CA THR A 275 -8.48 16.23 -4.16
C THR A 275 -8.79 14.74 -4.23
N GLY A 276 -10.07 14.38 -4.23
CA GLY A 276 -10.53 12.99 -4.27
C GLY A 276 -10.57 12.38 -5.67
N ILE A 277 -10.33 13.17 -6.72
CA ILE A 277 -10.31 12.79 -8.14
C ILE A 277 -8.87 12.92 -8.65
#